data_AF-A0A2V8XKT3-F1
#
_entry.id   AF-A0A2V8XKT3-F1
#
_cell.length_a   1.000
_cell.length_b   1.000
_cell.length_c   1.000
_cell.angle_alpha   90.00
_cell.angle_beta   90.00
_cell.angle_gamma   90.00
#
_symmetry.space_group_name_H-M   'P 1'
#
loop_
_entity.id
_entity.type
_entity.pdbx_description
1 polymer ?
#
loop_
_entity_poly.entity_id
_entity_poly.type
_entity_poly.pdbx_seq_one_letter_code
_entity_poly.pdbx_strand_id
1 'polypeptide(L)'
;GARAPSSLAAVGTAEAVPFPIDSGLEASQHTKPYDEPSETDRYEMIRTYFQMLIEEEMPGAEGKMKQFASWFTHGVAGGAALRKAIYESKSAPEILSKVEDFFESRLEMCGAGALARDN
;
A
#
# COMPACT_ATOMS: atom_id res chain seq x y z
N GLY A 1 21.38 -60.12 -15.24
CA GLY A 1 20.16 -60.92 -15.45
C GLY A 1 19.15 -60.57 -14.39
N ALA A 2 17.96 -60.14 -14.80
CA ALA A 2 16.66 -60.31 -14.14
C ALA A 2 15.64 -59.55 -15.00
N ARG A 3 14.62 -60.27 -15.45
CA ARG A 3 13.53 -59.88 -16.34
C ARG A 3 12.30 -59.58 -15.47
N ALA A 4 11.53 -58.54 -15.79
CA ALA A 4 10.11 -58.49 -15.47
C ALA A 4 9.33 -57.72 -16.57
N PRO A 5 8.10 -58.15 -16.90
CA PRO A 5 7.44 -57.86 -18.18
C PRO A 5 6.37 -56.75 -18.13
N SER A 6 5.99 -56.34 -19.35
CA SER A 6 4.82 -55.58 -19.75
C SER A 6 3.53 -55.98 -19.03
N SER A 7 2.66 -54.99 -18.76
CA SER A 7 1.23 -55.22 -18.59
C SER A 7 0.43 -54.15 -19.33
N LEU A 8 -0.63 -54.64 -19.95
CA LEU A 8 -1.53 -54.06 -20.94
C LEU A 8 -2.88 -53.84 -20.26
N ALA A 9 -3.43 -52.63 -20.31
CA ALA A 9 -4.84 -52.31 -20.06
C ALA A 9 -5.05 -50.82 -20.36
N ALA A 10 -6.14 -50.33 -20.95
CA ALA A 10 -7.27 -50.92 -21.63
C ALA A 10 -7.86 -49.78 -22.50
N VAL A 11 -8.31 -50.11 -23.70
CA VAL A 11 -9.11 -49.20 -24.54
C VAL A 11 -10.50 -49.07 -23.90
N GLY A 12 -10.92 -47.84 -23.63
CA GLY A 12 -12.25 -47.50 -23.12
C GLY A 12 -12.85 -46.41 -24.00
N THR A 13 -13.67 -46.83 -24.97
CA THR A 13 -14.52 -45.95 -25.78
C THR A 13 -15.74 -45.53 -24.96
N ALA A 14 -15.96 -44.22 -24.83
CA ALA A 14 -17.29 -43.69 -24.50
C ALA A 14 -17.43 -42.29 -25.11
N GLU A 15 -18.12 -42.23 -26.25
CA GLU A 15 -18.68 -40.99 -26.76
C GLU A 15 -19.80 -40.52 -25.83
N ALA A 16 -19.73 -39.26 -25.40
CA ALA A 16 -20.87 -38.54 -24.85
C ALA A 16 -20.97 -37.19 -25.56
N VAL A 17 -22.11 -37.00 -26.21
CA VAL A 17 -22.51 -35.91 -27.10
C VAL A 17 -22.57 -34.56 -26.35
N PRO A 18 -22.23 -33.42 -26.99
CA PRO A 18 -22.07 -32.12 -26.33
C PRO A 18 -23.39 -31.47 -25.91
N PHE A 19 -23.41 -30.87 -24.72
CA PHE A 19 -24.46 -29.94 -24.29
C PHE A 19 -23.98 -28.48 -24.40
N PRO A 20 -24.88 -27.54 -24.74
CA PRO A 20 -24.55 -26.31 -25.45
C PRO A 20 -23.94 -25.22 -24.57
N ILE A 21 -23.20 -24.35 -25.24
CA ILE A 21 -22.66 -23.07 -24.79
C ILE A 21 -23.80 -22.23 -24.17
N ASP A 22 -23.76 -22.00 -22.86
CA ASP A 22 -24.51 -20.90 -22.23
C ASP A 22 -23.53 -19.82 -21.76
N SER A 23 -23.53 -18.74 -22.54
CA SER A 23 -23.67 -17.37 -22.06
C SER A 23 -22.69 -16.87 -21.00
N GLY A 24 -21.82 -15.96 -21.45
CA GLY A 24 -21.37 -14.84 -20.62
C GLY A 24 -19.97 -15.01 -20.03
N LEU A 25 -18.96 -14.78 -20.86
CA LEU A 25 -17.79 -14.02 -20.38
C LEU A 25 -18.26 -12.58 -20.10
N GLU A 26 -19.07 -12.41 -19.06
CA GLU A 26 -19.21 -11.12 -18.40
C GLU A 26 -18.24 -11.15 -17.22
N ALA A 27 -16.95 -11.20 -17.56
CA ALA A 27 -15.93 -10.67 -16.67
C ALA A 27 -16.18 -9.16 -16.62
N SER A 28 -17.17 -8.75 -15.83
CA SER A 28 -17.34 -7.38 -15.38
C SER A 28 -16.17 -7.06 -14.44
N GLN A 29 -14.98 -6.95 -15.00
CA GLN A 29 -13.84 -6.33 -14.36
C GLN A 29 -13.99 -4.84 -14.60
N HIS A 30 -15.01 -4.25 -13.97
CA HIS A 30 -14.93 -2.86 -13.58
C HIS A 30 -13.86 -2.79 -12.49
N THR A 31 -12.59 -2.87 -12.88
CA THR A 31 -11.52 -2.30 -12.07
C THR A 31 -11.84 -0.82 -12.05
N LYS A 32 -12.58 -0.37 -11.03
CA LYS A 32 -12.68 1.04 -10.76
C LYS A 32 -11.24 1.55 -10.71
N PRO A 33 -10.86 2.59 -11.46
CA PRO A 33 -9.60 3.24 -11.18
C PRO A 33 -9.64 3.59 -9.69
N TYR A 34 -8.72 3.04 -8.91
CA TYR A 34 -8.54 3.55 -7.56
C TYR A 34 -8.18 5.02 -7.73
N ASP A 35 -9.02 5.91 -7.19
CA ASP A 35 -8.61 7.31 -7.07
C ASP A 35 -7.30 7.34 -6.29
N GLU A 36 -6.37 8.18 -6.75
CA GLU A 36 -5.12 8.41 -6.02
C GLU A 36 -5.47 8.98 -4.64
N PRO A 37 -4.95 8.41 -3.53
CA PRO A 37 -5.31 8.85 -2.19
C PRO A 37 -4.96 10.33 -2.02
N SER A 38 -5.88 11.08 -1.39
CA SER A 38 -5.67 12.49 -1.13
C SER A 38 -4.44 12.73 -0.24
N GLU A 39 -3.98 13.98 -0.13
CA GLU A 39 -2.89 14.30 0.80
C GLU A 39 -3.30 14.04 2.26
N THR A 40 -4.58 14.21 2.61
CA THR A 40 -5.14 13.87 3.93
C THR A 40 -5.08 12.37 4.20
N ASP A 41 -5.55 11.54 3.26
CA ASP A 41 -5.52 10.08 3.41
C ASP A 41 -4.08 9.57 3.59
N ARG A 42 -3.15 10.15 2.82
CA ARG A 42 -1.72 9.84 2.95
C ARG A 42 -1.17 10.27 4.30
N TYR A 43 -1.55 11.45 4.78
CA TYR A 43 -1.12 11.95 6.09
C TYR A 43 -1.60 11.03 7.23
N GLU A 44 -2.90 10.72 7.28
CA GLU A 44 -3.47 9.87 8.32
C GLU A 44 -2.83 8.48 8.35
N MET A 45 -2.68 7.87 7.18
CA MET A 45 -2.07 6.54 7.07
C MET A 45 -0.60 6.55 7.52
N ILE A 46 0.22 7.50 7.06
CA ILE A 46 1.66 7.51 7.44
C ILE A 46 1.86 7.86 8.91
N ARG A 47 1.06 8.80 9.43
CA ARG A 47 1.10 9.23 10.83
C ARG A 47 0.76 8.06 11.75
N THR A 48 -0.34 7.37 11.49
CA THR A 48 -0.79 6.22 12.28
C THR A 48 0.26 5.11 12.28
N TYR A 49 0.83 4.80 11.11
CA TYR A 49 1.88 3.78 11.00
C TYR A 49 3.14 4.15 11.80
N PHE A 50 3.58 5.41 11.71
CA PHE A 50 4.77 5.86 12.44
C PHE A 50 4.56 5.93 13.94
N GLN A 51 3.38 6.34 14.37
CA GLN A 51 3.00 6.35 15.77
C GLN A 51 3.01 4.93 16.36
N MET A 52 2.45 3.95 15.66
CA MET A 52 2.53 2.54 16.05
C MET A 52 3.98 2.04 16.17
N LEU A 53 4.87 2.39 15.23
CA LEU A 53 6.29 2.01 15.33
C LEU A 53 6.98 2.59 16.58
N ILE A 54 6.60 3.79 16.99
CA ILE A 54 7.14 4.45 18.19
C ILE A 54 6.54 3.83 19.46
N GLU A 55 5.22 3.68 19.51
CA GLU A 55 4.50 3.15 20.67
C GLU A 55 4.88 1.70 20.98
N GLU A 56 5.12 0.88 19.95
CA GLU A 56 5.60 -0.50 20.11
C GLU A 56 7.13 -0.59 20.32
N GLU A 57 7.84 0.55 20.43
CA GLU A 57 9.30 0.64 20.56
C GLU A 57 10.04 -0.25 19.54
N MET A 58 9.55 -0.25 18.29
CA MET A 58 10.01 -1.20 17.28
C MET A 58 11.50 -1.01 16.99
N PRO A 59 12.32 -2.08 17.06
CA PRO A 59 13.75 -1.96 16.83
C PRO A 59 14.02 -1.50 15.39
N GLY A 60 14.76 -0.40 15.27
CA GLY A 60 15.08 0.23 13.99
C GLY A 60 13.91 0.97 13.34
N ALA A 61 12.96 1.48 14.13
CA ALA A 61 11.85 2.31 13.67
C ALA A 61 12.31 3.42 12.72
N GLU A 62 13.39 4.15 13.03
CA GLU A 62 13.92 5.23 12.18
C GLU A 62 14.30 4.72 10.79
N GLY A 63 14.93 3.56 10.73
CA GLY A 63 15.33 2.93 9.48
C GLY A 63 14.12 2.57 8.61
N LYS A 64 13.07 2.00 9.24
CA LYS A 64 11.81 1.68 8.56
C LYS A 64 11.13 2.96 8.06
N MET A 65 11.00 3.98 8.91
CA MET A 65 10.41 5.26 8.53
C MET A 65 11.12 5.91 7.34
N LYS A 66 12.46 5.89 7.34
CA LYS A 66 13.29 6.41 6.23
C LYS A 66 13.14 5.60 4.92
N GLN A 67 12.86 4.30 5.01
CA GLN A 67 12.56 3.48 3.82
C GLN A 67 11.22 3.88 3.18
N PHE A 68 10.22 4.19 4.00
CA PHE A 68 8.91 4.63 3.51
C PHE A 68 8.90 6.07 2.97
N ALA A 69 9.87 6.90 3.37
CA ALA A 69 9.96 8.31 2.97
C ALA A 69 9.77 8.54 1.46
N SER A 70 10.39 7.72 0.61
CA SER A 70 10.29 7.84 -0.85
C SER A 70 8.88 7.61 -1.39
N TRP A 71 8.09 6.75 -0.75
CA TRP A 71 6.78 6.33 -1.24
C TRP A 71 5.70 7.36 -0.90
N PHE A 72 5.56 7.77 0.36
CA PHE A 72 4.45 8.64 0.78
C PHE A 72 4.64 10.11 0.40
N THR A 73 5.87 10.53 0.10
CA THR A 73 6.19 11.90 -0.35
C THR A 73 6.22 12.03 -1.88
N HIS A 74 5.88 10.96 -2.61
CA HIS A 74 5.77 11.01 -4.06
C HIS A 74 4.55 11.83 -4.48
N GLY A 75 4.69 12.67 -5.51
CA GLY A 75 3.59 13.54 -5.99
C GLY A 75 3.17 14.66 -5.03
N VAL A 76 3.76 14.76 -3.83
CA VAL A 76 3.48 15.84 -2.87
C VAL A 76 4.40 17.03 -3.15
N ALA A 77 3.85 18.20 -3.48
CA ALA A 77 4.66 19.44 -3.62
C ALA A 77 5.51 19.69 -2.35
N GLY A 78 6.80 19.99 -2.51
CA GLY A 78 7.73 20.10 -1.37
C GLY A 78 8.14 18.77 -0.73
N GLY A 79 7.62 17.62 -1.20
CA GLY A 79 7.94 16.30 -0.65
C GLY A 79 9.41 15.93 -0.72
N ALA A 80 10.18 16.48 -1.68
CA ALA A 80 11.63 16.30 -1.72
C ALA A 80 12.34 16.94 -0.51
N ALA A 81 11.89 18.11 -0.07
CA ALA A 81 12.42 18.77 1.12
C ALA A 81 12.07 17.98 2.38
N LEU A 82 10.82 17.50 2.49
CA LEU A 82 10.41 16.61 3.58
C LEU A 82 11.27 15.34 3.64
N ARG A 83 11.48 14.65 2.51
CA ARG A 83 12.35 13.46 2.46
C ARG A 83 13.75 13.76 3.00
N LYS A 84 14.35 14.87 2.57
CA LYS A 84 15.67 15.28 3.07
C LYS A 84 15.64 15.46 4.60
N ALA A 85 14.65 16.17 5.12
CA ALA A 85 14.51 16.42 6.54
C ALA A 85 14.34 15.11 7.34
N ILE A 86 13.58 14.13 6.82
CA ILE A 86 13.43 12.79 7.40
C ILE A 86 14.75 12.03 7.43
N TYR A 87 15.53 12.04 6.34
CA TYR A 87 16.83 11.35 6.31
C TYR A 87 17.82 11.95 7.31
N GLU A 88 17.77 13.26 7.52
CA GLU A 88 18.63 13.99 8.45
C GLU A 88 18.26 13.75 9.93
N SER A 89 16.98 13.46 10.23
CA SER A 89 16.50 13.16 11.58
C SER A 89 17.26 12.02 12.26
N LYS A 90 17.40 12.13 13.58
CA LYS A 90 18.16 11.18 14.43
C LYS A 90 17.28 10.27 15.27
N SER A 91 15.98 10.56 15.40
CA SER A 91 15.05 9.75 16.19
C SER A 91 13.70 9.59 15.50
N ALA A 92 12.98 8.52 15.85
CA ALA A 92 11.65 8.25 15.31
C ALA A 92 10.62 9.36 15.65
N PRO A 93 10.58 9.91 16.89
CA PRO A 93 9.70 11.05 17.20
C PRO A 93 10.01 12.30 16.36
N GLU A 94 11.29 12.59 16.10
CA GLU A 94 11.67 13.73 15.24
C GLU A 94 11.20 13.52 13.79
N ILE A 95 11.23 12.28 13.29
CA ILE A 95 10.68 11.96 11.97
C ILE A 95 9.17 12.19 11.95
N LEU A 96 8.44 11.73 12.97
CA LEU A 96 7.00 11.93 13.07
C LEU A 96 6.64 13.42 13.09
N SER A 97 7.28 14.23 13.94
CA SER A 97 7.01 15.67 14.01
C SER A 97 7.20 16.38 12.67
N LYS A 98 8.27 16.04 11.92
CA LYS A 98 8.48 16.64 10.58
C LYS A 98 7.40 16.27 9.57
N VAL A 99 6.82 15.08 9.69
CA VAL A 99 5.70 14.65 8.85
C VAL A 99 4.43 15.41 9.24
N GLU A 100 4.14 15.51 10.53
CA GLU A 100 2.99 16.27 11.07
C GLU A 100 3.09 17.74 10.63
N ASP A 101 4.19 18.43 10.93
CA ASP A 101 4.41 19.84 10.56
C ASP A 101 4.18 20.10 9.06
N PHE A 102 4.68 19.21 8.20
CA PHE A 102 4.61 19.36 6.75
C PHE A 102 3.18 19.20 6.22
N PHE A 103 2.45 18.19 6.67
CA PHE A 103 1.08 17.95 6.21
C PHE A 103 0.09 18.91 6.87
N GLU A 104 0.27 19.25 8.15
CA GLU A 104 -0.60 20.22 8.84
C GLU A 104 -0.51 21.61 8.20
N SER A 105 0.70 22.13 7.98
CA SER A 105 0.89 23.42 7.29
C SER A 105 0.18 23.44 5.93
N ARG A 106 0.15 22.31 5.25
CA ARG A 106 -0.46 22.17 3.93
C ARG A 106 -1.98 22.05 3.96
N LEU A 107 -2.52 21.33 4.93
CA LEU A 107 -3.96 21.21 5.16
C LEU A 107 -4.55 22.54 5.62
N GLU A 108 -3.79 23.34 6.37
CA GLU A 108 -4.11 24.73 6.69
C GLU A 108 -4.14 25.61 5.43
N MET A 109 -3.14 25.50 4.55
CA MET A 109 -3.07 26.26 3.30
C MET A 109 -4.12 25.87 2.25
N CYS A 110 -4.51 24.58 2.18
CA CYS A 110 -5.49 24.06 1.23
C CYS A 110 -6.96 24.26 1.69
N GLY A 111 -7.18 24.80 2.91
CA GLY A 111 -8.51 25.20 3.36
C GLY A 111 -9.29 24.13 4.11
N ALA A 112 -8.63 23.26 4.88
CA ALA A 112 -9.28 22.45 5.93
C ALA A 112 -9.01 22.97 7.36
N GLY A 113 -8.24 24.06 7.51
CA GLY A 113 -7.88 24.67 8.81
C GLY A 113 -8.74 25.86 9.25
N ALA A 114 -9.88 26.13 8.60
CA ALA A 114 -10.68 27.33 8.88
C ALA A 114 -11.69 27.21 10.05
N LEU A 115 -11.75 26.08 10.77
CA LEU A 115 -12.70 25.88 11.87
C LEU A 115 -12.05 25.12 13.04
N ALA A 116 -11.18 25.76 13.82
CA ALA A 116 -10.99 25.45 15.26
C ALA A 116 -9.70 26.10 15.82
N ARG A 117 -9.68 27.42 15.94
CA ARG A 117 -8.86 28.09 16.96
C ARG A 117 -9.68 29.21 17.60
N ASP A 118 -10.80 28.83 18.21
CA ASP A 118 -11.50 29.65 19.19
C ASP A 118 -12.05 28.72 20.28
N ASN A 119 -11.35 28.67 21.41
CA ASN A 119 -11.89 28.56 22.78
C ASN A 119 -10.75 28.52 23.81
#